data_AF-A0A3R6V587-F1
#
_entry.id   AF-A0A3R6V587-F1
#
_cell.length_a   1.000
_cell.length_b   1.000
_cell.length_c   1.000
_cell.angle_alpha   90.00
_cell.angle_beta   90.00
_cell.angle_gamma   90.00
#
_symmetry.space_group_name_H-M   'P 1'
#
loop_
_entity.id
_entity.type
_entity.pdbx_description
1 polymer ?
#
loop_
_entity_poly.entity_id
_entity_poly.type
_entity_poly.pdbx_seq_one_letter_code
_entity_poly.pdbx_strand_id
1 'polypeptide(L)' 'GPAGDAISAALTTLTGSNSYPSIWIGGKYIGSSDKIADLDAADKLTDLLKAAGCL' A
#
# COMPACT_ATOMS: atom_id res chain seq x y z
N GLY A 1 -20.76 0.89 3.17
CA GLY A 1 -21.58 -0.28 3.59
C GLY A 1 -20.93 -0.81 4.84
N PRO A 2 -21.66 -1.16 5.91
CA PRO A 2 -21.15 -1.09 7.28
C PRO A 2 -19.84 -1.84 7.54
N ALA A 3 -19.61 -2.97 6.84
CA ALA A 3 -18.34 -3.69 6.89
C ALA A 3 -17.18 -2.99 6.14
N GLY A 4 -17.45 -2.40 4.98
CA GLY A 4 -16.46 -1.63 4.21
C GLY A 4 -16.03 -0.35 4.92
N ASP A 5 -16.94 0.29 5.65
CA ASP A 5 -16.66 1.53 6.38
C ASP A 5 -15.78 1.25 7.61
N ALA A 6 -16.00 0.13 8.30
CA ALA A 6 -15.15 -0.34 9.40
C ALA A 6 -13.75 -0.75 8.91
N ILE A 7 -13.65 -1.44 7.77
CA ILE A 7 -12.36 -1.80 7.16
C ILE A 7 -11.60 -0.53 6.74
N SER A 8 -12.32 0.46 6.21
CA SER A 8 -11.73 1.74 5.82
C SER A 8 -11.19 2.54 6.99
N ALA A 9 -11.94 2.60 8.10
CA ALA A 9 -11.50 3.23 9.34
C ALA A 9 -10.28 2.52 9.95
N ALA A 10 -10.28 1.18 9.95
CA ALA A 10 -9.15 0.40 10.44
C ALA A 10 -7.90 0.59 9.58
N LEU A 11 -8.04 0.59 8.25
CA LEU A 11 -6.96 0.89 7.32
C LEU A 11 -6.42 2.29 7.53
N THR A 12 -7.28 3.31 7.60
CA THR A 12 -6.87 4.69 7.87
C THR A 12 -6.11 4.82 9.19
N THR A 13 -6.52 4.07 10.22
CA THR A 13 -5.82 4.04 11.51
C THR A 13 -4.43 3.40 11.41
N LEU A 14 -4.30 2.32 10.63
CA LEU A 14 -3.05 1.60 10.43
C LEU A 14 -2.07 2.33 9.51
N THR A 15 -2.58 3.05 8.52
CA THR A 15 -1.79 3.65 7.43
C THR A 15 -1.61 5.15 7.57
N GLY A 16 -2.43 5.81 8.39
CA GLY A 16 -2.55 7.27 8.45
C GLY A 16 -3.15 7.89 7.19
N SER A 17 -3.61 7.09 6.23
CA SER A 17 -4.03 7.54 4.91
C SER A 17 -5.40 6.95 4.56
N ASN A 18 -6.35 7.83 4.25
CA ASN A 18 -7.67 7.48 3.73
C ASN A 18 -7.69 7.43 2.18
N SER A 19 -6.50 7.34 1.55
CA SER A 19 -6.36 7.36 0.11
C SER A 19 -6.44 5.93 -0.45
N TYR A 20 -7.33 5.75 -1.43
CA TYR A 20 -7.56 4.48 -2.12
C TYR A 20 -7.07 4.57 -3.57
N PRO A 21 -6.55 3.48 -4.14
CA PRO A 21 -6.36 2.15 -3.53
C PRO A 21 -5.27 2.12 -2.46
N SER A 22 -5.46 1.35 -1.39
CA SER A 22 -4.42 1.11 -0.37
C SER A 22 -3.59 -0.10 -0.74
N ILE A 23 -2.31 0.11 -1.07
CA ILE A 23 -1.41 -0.91 -1.61
C ILE A 23 -0.45 -1.39 -0.53
N TRP A 24 -0.33 -2.71 -0.41
CA TRP A 24 0.49 -3.40 0.58
C TRP A 24 1.39 -4.42 -0.11
N ILE A 25 2.68 -4.45 0.25
CA ILE A 25 3.66 -5.39 -0.30
C ILE A 25 4.41 -6.02 0.88
N GLY A 26 4.44 -7.35 0.94
CA GLY A 26 5.13 -8.08 2.02
C GLY A 26 4.63 -7.75 3.43
N GLY A 27 3.35 -7.41 3.58
CA GLY A 27 2.74 -7.02 4.86
C GLY A 27 3.05 -5.58 5.31
N LYS A 28 3.76 -4.79 4.50
CA LYS A 28 4.00 -3.37 4.76
C LYS A 28 3.09 -2.50 3.90
N TYR A 29 2.52 -1.46 4.50
CA TYR A 29 1.77 -0.44 3.77
C TYR A 29 2.74 0.38 2.92
N ILE A 30 2.49 0.43 1.62
CA ILE A 30 3.31 1.18 0.67
C ILE A 30 2.70 2.55 0.40
N GLY A 31 1.38 2.62 0.20
CA GLY A 31 0.69 3.89 -0.11
C GLY A 31 -0.45 3.71 -1.10
N SER A 32 -0.76 4.80 -1.80
CA SER A 32 -1.67 4.82 -2.96
C SER A 32 -0.96 4.51 -4.27
N SER A 33 -1.71 4.47 -5.38
CA SER A 33 -1.18 4.28 -6.73
C SER A 33 -0.04 5.22 -7.07
N ASP A 34 -0.11 6.49 -6.65
CA ASP A 34 0.90 7.50 -6.95
C ASP A 34 2.24 7.14 -6.33
N LYS A 35 2.21 6.60 -5.10
CA LYS A 35 3.42 6.17 -4.39
C LYS A 35 4.10 4.99 -5.07
N ILE A 36 3.31 4.09 -5.68
CA ILE A 36 3.83 2.96 -6.46
C ILE A 36 4.48 3.47 -7.74
N ALA A 37 3.85 4.42 -8.44
CA ALA A 37 4.43 5.05 -9.62
C ALA A 37 5.76 5.77 -9.28
N ASP A 38 5.82 6.48 -8.16
CA ASP A 38 7.06 7.11 -7.67
C ASP A 38 8.16 6.07 -7.35
N LEU A 39 7.78 4.93 -6.76
CA LEU A 39 8.72 3.86 -6.42
C LEU A 39 9.24 3.12 -7.66
N ASP A 40 8.39 2.96 -8.67
CA ASP A 40 8.76 2.38 -9.96
C ASP A 40 9.71 3.32 -10.71
N ALA A 41 9.38 4.61 -10.78
CA ALA A 41 10.25 5.64 -11.36
C ALA A 41 11.61 5.78 -10.64
N ALA A 42 11.66 5.37 -9.36
CA ALA A 42 12.89 5.35 -8.56
C ALA A 42 13.64 4.00 -8.59
N ASP A 43 13.21 3.02 -9.41
CA ASP A 43 13.72 1.64 -9.46
C ASP A 43 13.66 0.87 -8.13
N LYS A 44 12.93 1.39 -7.12
CA LYS A 44 12.83 0.80 -5.78
C LYS A 44 11.70 -0.22 -5.65
N LEU A 45 10.74 -0.20 -6.58
CA LEU A 45 9.61 -1.11 -6.55
C LEU A 45 10.05 -2.57 -6.69
N THR A 46 10.98 -2.84 -7.60
CA THR A 46 11.54 -4.18 -7.84
C THR A 46 12.23 -4.76 -6.60
N ASP A 47 12.98 -3.92 -5.87
CA ASP A 47 13.65 -4.34 -4.63
C ASP A 47 12.66 -4.63 -3.51
N LEU A 48 11.57 -3.84 -3.41
CA LEU A 48 10.48 -4.11 -2.47
C LEU A 48 9.77 -5.44 -2.78
N LEU A 49 9.54 -5.73 -4.06
CA LEU A 49 8.91 -6.99 -4.50
C LEU A 49 9.81 -8.20 -4.21
N LYS A 50 11.12 -8.09 -4.46
CA LYS A 50 12.11 -9.13 -4.09
C LYS A 50 12.17 -9.33 -2.58
N ALA A 51 12.21 -8.25 -1.80
CA ALA A 51 12.24 -8.31 -0.34
C ALA A 51 10.95 -8.93 0.24
N ALA A 52 9.82 -8.79 -0.44
CA ALA A 52 8.57 -9.42 -0.09
C ALA A 52 8.45 -10.88 -0.55
N GLY A 53 9.42 -11.41 -1.30
CA GLY A 53 9.39 -12.76 -1.86
C GLY A 53 8.35 -12.93 -2.97
N CYS A 54 7.97 -11.85 -3.65
CA CYS A 54 6.97 -11.85 -4.73
C CYS A 54 7.61 -11.95 -6.13
N LEU A 55 8.94 -12.03 -6.21
CA LEU A 55 9.70 -12.11 -7.45
C LEU A 55 10.68 -13.30 -7.44
#